data_AF-A0A433X006-F1
#
_entry.id   AF-A0A433X006-F1
#
_cell.length_a   1.000
_cell.length_b   1.000
_cell.length_c   1.000
_cell.angle_alpha   90.00
_cell.angle_beta   90.00
_cell.angle_gamma   90.00
#
_symmetry.space_group_name_H-M   'P 1'
#
loop_
_entity.id
_entity.type
_entity.pdbx_description
1 polymer ?
#
loop_
_entity_poly.entity_id
_entity_poly.type
_entity_poly.pdbx_seq_one_letter_code
_entity_poly.pdbx_strand_id
1 'polypeptide(L)'
;MAEMSDDVDVLRASVAALTAERDALVQAHEMELSRIRSEARESAVTSALRSEAIRLGAHDADAVIALMDRSGISWSDAGGLSGVEDAMNRAREARGFLFREERIGLPGSTGVGTAPRPAPAQAQDARLLPQQDYAARKRQFLAGII
;
A
#
# COMPACT_ATOMS: atom_id res chain seq x y z
N MET A 1 64.24 36.36 -3.29
CA MET A 1 64.13 34.89 -3.38
C MET A 1 63.54 34.26 -2.11
N ALA A 2 63.78 34.79 -0.90
CA ALA A 2 63.16 34.26 0.33
C ALA A 2 61.63 34.49 0.39
N GLU A 3 61.15 35.69 0.05
CA GLU A 3 59.72 36.06 0.10
C GLU A 3 58.85 35.20 -0.84
N MET A 4 59.36 34.88 -2.03
CA MET A 4 58.66 34.02 -3.00
C MET A 4 58.60 32.54 -2.57
N SER A 5 59.46 32.12 -1.63
CA SER A 5 59.42 30.77 -1.05
C SER A 5 58.32 30.66 0.00
N ASP A 6 58.18 31.68 0.84
CA ASP A 6 57.13 31.74 1.88
C ASP A 6 55.73 31.75 1.26
N ASP A 7 55.52 32.52 0.18
CA ASP A 7 54.23 32.55 -0.53
C ASP A 7 53.85 31.18 -1.13
N VAL A 8 54.83 30.42 -1.62
CA VAL A 8 54.61 29.07 -2.16
C VAL A 8 54.25 28.09 -1.05
N ASP A 9 54.86 28.21 0.12
CA ASP A 9 54.56 27.34 1.26
C ASP A 9 53.19 27.67 1.88
N VAL A 10 52.80 28.95 1.92
CA VAL A 10 51.44 29.37 2.29
C VAL A 10 50.40 28.84 1.29
N LEU A 11 50.69 28.91 -0.01
CA LEU A 11 49.80 28.36 -1.04
C LEU A 11 49.67 26.84 -0.95
N ARG A 12 50.75 26.12 -0.65
CA ARG A 12 50.70 24.67 -0.43
C ARG A 12 49.86 24.31 0.80
N ALA A 13 49.99 25.06 1.88
CA ALA A 13 49.19 24.86 3.09
C ALA A 13 47.69 25.12 2.83
N SER A 14 47.36 26.18 2.08
CA SER A 14 45.97 26.48 1.74
C SER A 14 45.35 25.45 0.79
N VAL A 15 46.10 24.99 -0.21
CA VAL A 15 45.66 23.89 -1.09
C VAL A 15 45.44 22.61 -0.30
N ALA A 16 46.36 22.25 0.61
CA ALA A 16 46.20 21.06 1.45
C ALA A 16 44.93 21.13 2.31
N ALA A 17 44.67 22.28 2.94
CA ALA A 17 43.45 22.50 3.72
C ALA A 17 42.18 22.39 2.87
N LEU A 18 42.15 23.03 1.69
CA LEU A 18 41.01 22.95 0.77
C LEU A 18 40.79 21.53 0.23
N THR A 19 41.85 20.77 -0.04
CA THR A 19 41.72 19.37 -0.47
C THR A 19 41.14 18.49 0.64
N ALA A 20 41.57 18.69 1.89
CA ALA A 20 41.06 17.95 3.04
C ALA A 20 39.58 18.28 3.30
N GLU A 21 39.19 19.54 3.20
CA GLU A 21 37.79 19.97 3.34
C GLU A 21 36.91 19.39 2.21
N ARG A 22 37.40 19.43 0.97
CA ARG A 22 36.70 18.82 -0.18
C ARG A 22 36.53 17.32 0.01
N ASP A 23 37.58 16.61 0.43
CA ASP A 23 37.51 15.16 0.62
C ASP A 23 36.55 14.79 1.76
N ALA A 24 36.57 15.54 2.86
CA ALA A 24 35.61 15.35 3.95
C ALA A 24 34.16 15.58 3.48
N LEU A 25 33.92 16.62 2.68
CA LEU A 25 32.60 16.93 2.15
C LEU A 25 32.11 15.88 1.14
N VAL A 26 33.00 15.38 0.28
CA VAL A 26 32.69 14.28 -0.66
C VAL A 26 32.34 13.01 0.11
N GLN A 27 33.13 12.63 1.10
CA GLN A 27 32.84 11.43 1.92
C GLN A 27 31.52 11.54 2.66
N ALA A 28 31.24 12.70 3.28
CA ALA A 28 29.96 12.94 3.95
C ALA A 28 28.78 12.86 2.97
N HIS A 29 28.94 13.41 1.77
CA HIS A 29 27.92 13.36 0.73
C HIS A 29 27.68 11.94 0.21
N GLU A 30 28.75 11.17 -0.03
CA GLU A 30 28.66 9.77 -0.45
C GLU A 30 27.97 8.89 0.60
N MET A 31 28.30 9.11 1.88
CA MET A 31 27.65 8.43 2.99
C MET A 31 26.15 8.75 3.02
N GLU A 32 25.77 10.03 2.92
CA GLU A 32 24.35 10.41 2.95
C GLU A 32 23.59 9.90 1.72
N LEU A 33 24.20 9.94 0.54
CA LEU A 33 23.62 9.35 -0.66
C LEU A 33 23.42 7.84 -0.52
N SER A 34 24.36 7.12 0.10
CA SER A 34 24.22 5.69 0.36
C SER A 34 23.06 5.41 1.32
N ARG A 35 22.92 6.23 2.36
CA ARG A 35 21.86 6.16 3.38
C ARG A 35 20.49 6.37 2.74
N ILE A 36 20.33 7.47 2.00
CA ILE A 36 19.09 7.81 1.29
C ILE A 36 18.72 6.70 0.29
N ARG A 37 19.69 6.17 -0.47
CA ARG A 37 19.44 5.07 -1.41
C ARG A 37 18.99 3.80 -0.70
N SER A 38 19.57 3.48 0.44
CA SER A 38 19.16 2.32 1.24
C SER A 38 17.74 2.49 1.79
N GLU A 39 17.42 3.65 2.35
CA GLU A 39 16.08 3.97 2.87
C GLU A 39 15.02 3.94 1.76
N ALA A 40 15.33 4.52 0.59
CA ALA A 40 14.44 4.51 -0.56
C ALA A 40 14.19 3.08 -1.07
N ARG A 41 15.22 2.23 -1.11
CA ARG A 41 15.09 0.82 -1.49
C ARG A 41 14.22 0.05 -0.51
N GLU A 42 14.44 0.19 0.79
CA GLU A 42 13.64 -0.50 1.81
C GLU A 42 12.17 -0.04 1.78
N SER A 43 11.95 1.25 1.58
CA SER A 43 10.60 1.82 1.41
C SER A 43 9.90 1.26 0.17
N ALA A 44 10.61 1.16 -0.96
CA ALA A 44 10.07 0.57 -2.19
C ALA A 44 9.70 -0.91 -2.00
N VAL A 45 10.57 -1.69 -1.35
CA VAL A 45 10.31 -3.10 -1.02
C VAL A 45 9.08 -3.24 -0.13
N THR A 46 9.03 -2.46 0.96
CA THR A 46 7.91 -2.49 1.90
C THR A 46 6.60 -2.10 1.22
N SER A 47 6.63 -1.10 0.34
CA SER A 47 5.45 -0.66 -0.42
C SER A 47 4.95 -1.74 -1.36
N ALA A 48 5.86 -2.38 -2.11
CA ALA A 48 5.50 -3.48 -3.00
C ALA A 48 4.89 -4.66 -2.24
N LEU A 49 5.49 -5.04 -1.11
CA LEU A 49 4.97 -6.11 -0.25
C LEU A 49 3.61 -5.76 0.34
N ARG A 50 3.40 -4.50 0.76
CA ARG A 50 2.12 -4.04 1.28
C ARG A 50 1.03 -4.10 0.21
N SER A 51 1.33 -3.63 -1.00
CA SER A 51 0.41 -3.72 -2.13
C SER A 51 0.00 -5.17 -2.43
N GLU A 52 0.97 -6.09 -2.43
CA GLU A 52 0.71 -7.51 -2.66
C GLU A 52 -0.09 -8.16 -1.51
N ALA A 53 0.24 -7.84 -0.25
CA ALA A 53 -0.49 -8.34 0.91
C ALA A 53 -1.96 -7.89 0.87
N ILE A 54 -2.22 -6.63 0.53
CA ILE A 54 -3.58 -6.09 0.37
C ILE A 54 -4.30 -6.79 -0.78
N ARG A 55 -3.63 -7.01 -1.92
CA ARG A 55 -4.19 -7.72 -3.07
C ARG A 55 -4.65 -9.14 -2.70
N LEU A 56 -3.87 -9.85 -1.89
CA LEU A 56 -4.20 -11.19 -1.40
C LEU A 56 -5.18 -11.19 -0.21
N GLY A 57 -5.71 -10.04 0.18
CA GLY A 57 -6.73 -9.94 1.21
C GLY A 57 -6.18 -10.08 2.63
N ALA A 58 -4.93 -9.68 2.89
CA ALA A 58 -4.38 -9.64 4.25
C ALA A 58 -5.32 -8.91 5.23
N HIS A 59 -5.41 -9.45 6.44
CA HIS A 59 -6.11 -8.80 7.55
C HIS A 59 -5.30 -7.59 8.05
N ASP A 60 -4.00 -7.77 8.18
CA ASP A 60 -3.01 -6.76 8.53
C ASP A 60 -1.77 -6.97 7.64
N ALA A 61 -1.51 -6.02 6.75
CA ALA A 61 -0.40 -6.10 5.83
C ALA A 61 0.96 -5.96 6.55
N ASP A 62 1.05 -5.17 7.60
CA ASP A 62 2.30 -4.96 8.32
C ASP A 62 2.67 -6.20 9.14
N ALA A 63 1.68 -6.87 9.75
CA ALA A 63 1.89 -8.16 10.41
C ALA A 63 2.35 -9.26 9.44
N VAL A 64 1.79 -9.29 8.23
CA VAL A 64 2.24 -10.22 7.17
C VAL A 64 3.69 -9.94 6.78
N ILE A 65 4.05 -8.67 6.56
CA ILE A 65 5.41 -8.23 6.20
C ILE A 65 6.43 -8.53 7.30
N ALA A 66 6.03 -8.51 8.57
CA ALA A 66 6.88 -8.85 9.71
C ALA A 66 7.12 -10.36 9.85
N LEU A 67 6.18 -11.20 9.41
CA LEU A 67 6.19 -12.65 9.61
C LEU A 67 6.57 -13.48 8.38
N MET A 68 6.63 -12.85 7.20
CA MET A 68 7.03 -13.49 5.95
C MET A 68 8.54 -13.72 5.87
N ASP A 69 8.93 -14.74 5.12
CA ASP A 69 10.32 -14.93 4.72
C ASP A 69 10.65 -14.02 3.53
N ARG A 70 11.70 -13.20 3.67
CA ARG A 70 12.17 -12.25 2.64
C ARG A 70 13.36 -12.78 1.83
N SER A 71 13.84 -13.99 2.13
CA SER A 71 15.06 -14.57 1.53
C SER A 71 15.01 -14.67 -0.01
N GLY A 72 13.82 -14.78 -0.59
CA GLY A 72 13.62 -14.88 -2.03
C GLY A 72 13.39 -13.56 -2.76
N ILE A 73 13.42 -12.41 -2.07
CA ILE A 73 13.17 -11.10 -2.68
C ILE A 73 14.50 -10.50 -3.11
N SER A 74 14.64 -10.20 -4.40
CA SER A 74 15.84 -9.59 -4.95
C SER A 74 15.52 -8.44 -5.90
N TRP A 75 16.49 -7.55 -6.04
CA TRP A 75 16.46 -6.52 -7.08
C TRP A 75 16.93 -7.15 -8.40
N SER A 76 16.20 -6.90 -9.48
CA SER A 76 16.64 -7.23 -10.83
C SER A 76 17.63 -6.18 -11.34
N ASP A 77 18.39 -6.54 -12.37
CA ASP A 77 19.38 -5.65 -12.99
C ASP A 77 18.77 -4.38 -13.60
N ALA A 78 17.47 -4.41 -13.90
CA ALA A 78 16.70 -3.26 -14.39
C ALA A 78 16.17 -2.35 -13.26
N GLY A 79 16.50 -2.66 -12.00
CA GLY A 79 15.99 -1.93 -10.83
C GLY A 79 14.55 -2.28 -10.44
N GLY A 80 14.01 -3.37 -10.99
CA GLY A 80 12.71 -3.91 -10.59
C GLY A 80 12.84 -4.84 -9.38
N LEU A 81 11.75 -5.01 -8.62
CA LEU A 81 11.71 -5.97 -7.51
C LEU A 81 11.16 -7.31 -8.01
N SER A 82 11.88 -8.40 -7.76
CA SER A 82 11.50 -9.76 -8.15
C SER A 82 11.26 -10.65 -6.92
N GLY A 83 10.48 -11.73 -7.08
CA GLY A 83 10.20 -12.72 -6.04
C GLY A 83 9.18 -12.30 -4.97
N VAL A 84 8.57 -11.11 -5.10
CA VAL A 84 7.56 -10.58 -4.17
C VAL A 84 6.30 -11.46 -4.14
N GLU A 85 5.78 -11.82 -5.31
CA GLU A 85 4.57 -12.64 -5.43
C GLU A 85 4.80 -14.05 -4.87
N ASP A 86 5.92 -14.69 -5.23
CA ASP A 86 6.28 -16.01 -4.73
C ASP A 86 6.52 -16.02 -3.22
N ALA A 87 7.13 -14.97 -2.66
CA ALA A 87 7.30 -14.83 -1.22
C ALA A 87 5.95 -14.66 -0.51
N MET A 88 5.02 -13.89 -1.09
CA MET A 88 3.71 -13.66 -0.51
C MET A 88 2.81 -14.91 -0.59
N ASN A 89 2.88 -15.66 -1.68
CA ASN A 89 2.17 -16.94 -1.83
C ASN A 89 2.67 -17.96 -0.81
N ARG A 90 3.99 -18.08 -0.61
CA ARG A 90 4.56 -18.91 0.45
C ARG A 90 4.12 -18.46 1.84
N ALA A 91 4.02 -17.15 2.08
CA ALA A 91 3.50 -16.62 3.34
C ALA A 91 2.02 -16.99 3.55
N ARG A 92 1.21 -16.97 2.48
CA ARG A 92 -0.20 -17.40 2.51
C ARG A 92 -0.33 -18.89 2.80
N GLU A 93 0.51 -19.74 2.20
CA GLU A 93 0.52 -21.18 2.45
C GLU A 93 0.94 -21.51 3.88
N ALA A 94 2.00 -20.88 4.38
CA ALA A 94 2.51 -21.13 5.72
C ALA A 94 1.63 -20.52 6.83
N ARG A 95 0.96 -19.39 6.55
CA ARG A 95 0.24 -18.58 7.54
C ARG A 95 -1.09 -18.07 6.98
N GLY A 96 -1.90 -18.98 6.45
CA GLY A 96 -3.20 -18.64 5.82
C GLY A 96 -4.14 -17.83 6.70
N PHE A 97 -4.05 -17.96 8.03
CA PHE A 97 -4.85 -17.19 9.00
C PHE A 97 -4.62 -15.67 8.96
N LEU A 98 -3.51 -15.20 8.36
CA LEU A 98 -3.25 -13.77 8.17
C LEU A 98 -3.98 -13.18 6.97
N PHE A 99 -4.54 -14.03 6.11
CA PHE A 99 -5.23 -13.65 4.88
C PHE A 99 -6.70 -14.01 4.99
N ARG A 100 -7.54 -13.18 4.38
CA ARG A 100 -8.95 -13.54 4.22
C ARG A 100 -9.02 -14.77 3.35
N GLU A 101 -9.81 -15.74 3.78
CA GLU A 101 -10.25 -16.80 2.88
C GLU A 101 -10.97 -16.14 1.71
N GLU A 102 -10.47 -16.39 0.52
CA GLU A 102 -11.06 -15.96 -0.72
C GLU A 102 -12.35 -16.76 -0.87
N ARG A 103 -13.42 -16.26 -0.24
CA ARG A 103 -14.76 -16.80 -0.46
C ARG A 103 -15.04 -16.55 -1.95
N ILE A 104 -14.89 -17.61 -2.74
CA ILE A 104 -15.33 -17.68 -4.12
C ILE A 104 -16.85 -17.43 -4.07
N GLY A 105 -17.25 -16.15 -4.16
CA GLY A 105 -18.61 -15.75 -3.85
C GLY A 105 -18.79 -14.25 -3.63
N LEU A 106 -18.95 -13.55 -4.74
CA LEU A 106 -19.45 -12.18 -4.93
C LEU A 106 -18.44 -11.01 -4.74
N PRO A 107 -18.22 -10.20 -5.79
CA PRO A 107 -17.56 -8.91 -5.67
C PRO A 107 -18.52 -7.93 -4.98
N GLY A 108 -18.08 -7.32 -3.87
CA GLY A 108 -18.79 -6.23 -3.20
C GLY A 108 -19.54 -6.63 -1.94
N SER A 109 -18.82 -6.87 -0.85
CA SER A 109 -19.41 -6.73 0.48
C SER A 109 -18.35 -6.25 1.48
N THR A 110 -18.09 -4.95 1.45
CA THR A 110 -17.83 -4.25 2.72
C THR A 110 -19.06 -4.46 3.58
N GLY A 111 -18.90 -5.18 4.69
CA GLY A 111 -19.98 -5.67 5.55
C GLY A 111 -20.85 -4.57 6.13
N VAL A 112 -21.84 -4.13 5.36
CA VAL A 112 -23.12 -3.61 5.84
C VAL A 112 -24.12 -4.67 5.42
N GLY A 113 -24.77 -5.31 6.39
CA GLY A 113 -25.75 -6.36 6.12
C GLY A 113 -26.67 -5.92 5.00
N THR A 114 -26.67 -6.66 3.89
CA THR A 114 -27.61 -6.42 2.80
C THR A 114 -29.00 -6.43 3.41
N ALA A 115 -29.68 -5.30 3.42
CA ALA A 115 -31.07 -5.23 3.82
C ALA A 115 -31.81 -6.34 3.05
N PRO A 116 -32.60 -7.20 3.73
CA PRO A 116 -33.31 -8.27 3.06
C PRO A 116 -34.11 -7.66 1.91
N ARG A 117 -33.97 -8.23 0.71
CA ARG A 117 -34.73 -7.74 -0.46
C ARG A 117 -36.20 -7.68 -0.06
N PRO A 118 -36.88 -6.53 -0.25
CA PRO A 118 -38.30 -6.45 0.05
C PRO A 118 -39.03 -7.54 -0.74
N ALA A 119 -39.97 -8.21 -0.08
CA ALA A 119 -40.75 -9.26 -0.72
C ALA A 119 -41.42 -8.71 -2.00
N PRO A 120 -41.51 -9.51 -3.07
CA PRO A 120 -42.15 -9.04 -4.30
C PRO A 120 -43.58 -8.60 -4.01
N ALA A 121 -43.98 -7.45 -4.58
CA ALA A 121 -45.33 -6.92 -4.42
C ALA A 121 -46.34 -7.97 -4.89
N GLN A 122 -47.20 -8.42 -3.98
CA GLN A 122 -48.25 -9.37 -4.33
C GLN A 122 -49.34 -8.65 -5.14
N ALA A 123 -49.67 -9.18 -6.32
CA ALA A 123 -50.82 -8.71 -7.08
C ALA A 123 -52.10 -9.05 -6.29
N GLN A 124 -52.80 -8.03 -5.82
CA GLN A 124 -54.05 -8.17 -5.07
C GLN A 124 -55.20 -7.52 -5.84
N ASP A 125 -56.34 -8.21 -5.93
CA ASP A 125 -57.53 -7.69 -6.60
C ASP A 125 -58.17 -6.57 -5.77
N ALA A 126 -58.27 -5.38 -6.35
CA ALA A 126 -58.82 -4.20 -5.71
C ALA A 126 -60.30 -4.35 -5.30
N ARG A 127 -61.04 -5.28 -5.92
CA ARG A 127 -62.46 -5.51 -5.60
C ARG A 127 -62.68 -6.35 -4.35
N LEU A 128 -61.66 -7.07 -3.91
CA LEU A 128 -61.71 -7.94 -2.74
C LEU A 128 -61.14 -7.27 -1.48
N LEU A 129 -60.59 -6.06 -1.61
CA LEU A 129 -60.01 -5.34 -0.49
C LEU A 129 -61.08 -4.64 0.37
N PRO A 130 -60.93 -4.65 1.70
CA PRO A 130 -61.69 -3.77 2.57
C PRO A 130 -61.54 -2.30 2.14
N GLN A 131 -62.62 -1.54 2.21
CA GLN A 131 -62.67 -0.17 1.67
C GLN A 131 -61.64 0.78 2.31
N GLN A 132 -61.29 0.54 3.58
CA GLN A 132 -60.27 1.29 4.31
C GLN A 132 -58.86 1.05 3.74
N ASP A 133 -58.53 -0.20 3.42
CA ASP A 133 -57.23 -0.58 2.86
C ASP A 133 -57.08 -0.08 1.42
N TYR A 134 -58.16 -0.11 0.64
CA TYR A 134 -58.18 0.47 -0.71
C TYR A 134 -57.90 1.98 -0.67
N ALA A 135 -58.55 2.71 0.24
CA ALA A 135 -58.37 4.16 0.36
C ALA A 135 -56.94 4.53 0.79
N ALA A 136 -56.36 3.78 1.74
CA ALA A 136 -54.99 3.98 2.19
C ALA A 136 -53.98 3.77 1.04
N ARG A 137 -54.16 2.69 0.26
CA ARG A 137 -53.28 2.40 -0.89
C ARG A 137 -53.44 3.41 -2.02
N LYS A 138 -54.66 3.85 -2.31
CA LYS A 138 -54.90 4.93 -3.28
C LYS A 138 -54.14 6.20 -2.91
N ARG A 139 -54.10 6.57 -1.61
CA ARG A 139 -53.34 7.73 -1.13
C ARG A 139 -51.84 7.55 -1.32
N GLN A 140 -51.31 6.36 -1.02
CA GLN A 140 -49.90 6.05 -1.19
C GLN A 140 -49.47 6.03 -2.67
N PHE A 141 -50.33 5.53 -3.58
CA PHE A 141 -50.11 5.59 -5.03
C PHE A 141 -50.07 7.04 -5.54
N LEU A 142 -51.03 7.87 -5.12
CA LEU A 142 -51.05 9.30 -5.47
C LEU A 142 -49.85 10.07 -4.91
N ALA A 143 -49.27 9.62 -3.80
CA ALA A 143 -48.08 10.19 -3.19
C ALA A 143 -46.76 9.70 -3.83
N GLY A 144 -46.80 8.73 -4.77
CA GLY A 144 -45.62 8.18 -5.43
C GLY A 144 -44.71 7.34 -4.52
N ILE A 145 -45.25 6.77 -3.44
CA ILE A 145 -44.50 6.00 -2.43
C ILE A 145 -44.53 4.49 -2.73
N ILE A 146 -45.23 4.06 -3.79
CA ILE A 146 -45.39 2.67 -4.22
C ILE A 146 -44.79 2.49 -5.62
#